data_AF-A0A3D5WGE8-F1
#
_entry.id   AF-A0A3D5WGE8-F1
#
_cell.length_a   1.000
_cell.length_b   1.000
_cell.length_c   1.000
_cell.angle_alpha   90.00
_cell.angle_beta   90.00
_cell.angle_gamma   90.00
#
_symmetry.space_group_name_H-M   'P 1'
#
loop_
_entity.id
_entity.type
_entity.pdbx_description
1 polymer ?
#
loop_
_entity_poly.entity_id
_entity_poly.type
_entity_poly.pdbx_seq_one_letter_code
_entity_poly.pdbx_strand_id
1 'polypeptide(L)' 'MAYFKDEDILHIVISEEKEADSVEISPNITAELNKNGELIGIEILEASLFLRDSILESSQAKILKLRKAV' A
#
# COMPACT_ATOMS: atom_id res chain seq x y z
N MET A 1 5.16 -8.82 -5.96
CA MET A 1 4.30 -7.63 -6.17
C MET A 1 3.68 -7.72 -7.54
N ALA A 2 2.38 -7.49 -7.65
CA ALA A 2 1.64 -7.49 -8.91
C ALA A 2 0.68 -6.29 -8.94
N TYR A 3 0.59 -5.61 -10.09
CA TYR A 3 -0.38 -4.55 -10.30
C TYR A 3 -1.37 -4.98 -11.38
N PHE A 4 -2.65 -5.05 -10.99
CA PHE A 4 -3.77 -5.43 -11.84
C PHE A 4 -4.40 -4.16 -12.38
N LYS A 5 -4.03 -3.84 -13.63
CA LYS A 5 -4.29 -2.53 -14.22
C LYS A 5 -5.78 -2.25 -14.43
N ASP A 6 -6.55 -3.26 -14.84
CA ASP A 6 -7.95 -3.06 -15.21
C ASP A 6 -8.82 -2.88 -13.96
N GLU A 7 -8.40 -3.44 -12.83
CA GLU A 7 -9.02 -3.32 -11.52
C GLU A 7 -8.45 -2.16 -10.67
N ASP A 8 -7.32 -1.59 -11.08
CA ASP A 8 -6.52 -0.61 -10.31
C ASP A 8 -6.17 -1.11 -8.89
N ILE A 9 -5.65 -2.35 -8.83
CA ILE A 9 -5.28 -3.03 -7.58
C ILE A 9 -3.78 -3.32 -7.54
N LEU A 10 -3.11 -2.98 -6.44
CA LEU A 10 -1.73 -3.36 -6.17
C LEU A 10 -1.67 -4.41 -5.07
N HIS A 11 -1.09 -5.57 -5.39
CA HIS A 11 -0.76 -6.63 -4.44
C HIS A 11 0.72 -6.62 -4.08
N ILE A 12 1.02 -6.45 -2.81
CA ILE A 12 2.37 -6.52 -2.25
C ILE A 12 2.49 -7.84 -1.48
N VAL A 13 3.20 -8.79 -2.07
CA VAL A 13 3.46 -10.11 -1.46
C VAL A 13 4.65 -9.99 -0.50
N ILE A 14 4.47 -10.40 0.76
CA ILE A 14 5.49 -10.43 1.82
C ILE A 14 5.96 -11.86 2.09
N SER A 15 5.05 -12.84 2.03
CA SER A 15 5.31 -14.28 2.19
C SER A 15 4.55 -15.08 1.13
N GLU A 16 5.06 -16.26 0.74
CA GLU A 16 4.38 -17.19 -0.18
C GLU A 16 3.44 -18.18 0.55
N GLU A 17 3.26 -17.99 1.86
CA GLU A 17 2.29 -18.75 2.64
C GLU A 17 0.86 -18.56 2.12
N LYS A 18 0.00 -19.52 2.48
CA LYS A 18 -1.40 -19.47 2.08
C LYS A 18 -2.17 -18.47 2.94
N GLU A 19 -2.87 -17.56 2.26
CA GLU A 19 -3.88 -16.70 2.89
C GLU A 19 -4.97 -17.53 3.57
N ALA A 20 -5.31 -17.12 4.78
CA ALA A 20 -6.37 -17.72 5.57
C ALA A 20 -7.40 -16.68 6.04
N ASP A 21 -7.01 -15.41 6.16
CA ASP A 21 -7.88 -14.32 6.61
C ASP A 21 -7.38 -12.98 6.06
N SER A 22 -8.20 -11.94 6.18
CA SER A 22 -7.85 -10.58 5.78
C SER A 22 -8.49 -9.53 6.69
N VAL A 23 -7.84 -8.38 6.84
CA VAL A 23 -8.36 -7.27 7.64
C VAL A 23 -8.13 -5.94 6.94
N GLU A 24 -9.19 -5.15 6.77
CA GLU A 24 -9.08 -3.78 6.28
C GLU A 24 -8.45 -2.90 7.38
N ILE A 25 -7.24 -2.40 7.12
CA ILE A 25 -6.46 -1.59 8.09
C ILE A 25 -6.69 -0.09 7.91
N SER A 26 -7.12 0.32 6.72
CA SER A 26 -7.57 1.66 6.38
C SER A 26 -8.44 1.58 5.13
N PRO A 27 -9.25 2.59 4.80
CA PRO A 27 -10.04 2.59 3.58
C PRO A 27 -9.20 2.18 2.38
N ASN A 28 -9.66 1.17 1.64
CA ASN A 28 -9.02 0.66 0.42
C ASN A 28 -7.66 -0.05 0.64
N ILE A 29 -7.25 -0.34 1.88
CA ILE A 29 -6.03 -1.10 2.19
C ILE A 29 -6.35 -2.28 3.10
N THR A 30 -6.04 -3.47 2.61
CA THR A 30 -6.28 -4.73 3.30
C THR A 30 -4.95 -5.42 3.60
N ALA A 31 -4.80 -5.88 4.84
CA ALA A 31 -3.73 -6.79 5.24
C ALA A 31 -4.21 -8.23 5.08
N GLU A 32 -3.44 -9.04 4.36
CA GLU A 32 -3.66 -10.48 4.18
C GLU A 32 -2.89 -11.26 5.23
N LEU A 33 -3.56 -12.21 5.89
CA LEU A 33 -3.02 -12.95 7.02
C LEU A 33 -2.99 -14.46 6.74
N ASN A 34 -1.95 -15.13 7.24
CA ASN A 34 -1.95 -16.59 7.30
C ASN A 34 -2.82 -17.12 8.46
N LYS A 35 -2.91 -18.44 8.59
CA LYS A 35 -3.68 -19.12 9.65
C LYS A 35 -3.23 -18.81 11.09
N ASN A 36 -2.03 -18.27 11.27
CA ASN A 36 -1.48 -17.86 12.57
C ASN A 36 -1.77 -16.39 12.87
N GLY A 37 -2.39 -15.65 11.94
CA GLY A 37 -2.60 -14.20 12.04
C GLY A 37 -1.36 -13.38 11.66
N GLU A 38 -0.37 -13.98 10.99
CA GLU A 38 0.85 -13.29 10.56
C GLU A 38 0.60 -12.63 9.19
N LEU A 39 1.13 -11.41 9.02
CA LEU A 39 1.01 -10.64 7.77
C LEU A 39 1.79 -11.30 6.64
N ILE A 40 1.11 -11.63 5.54
CA ILE A 40 1.71 -12.25 4.36
C ILE A 40 1.56 -11.42 3.09
N GLY A 41 0.65 -10.45 3.09
CA GLY A 41 0.41 -9.60 1.92
C GLY A 41 -0.32 -8.31 2.27
N ILE A 42 -0.29 -7.35 1.35
CA ILE A 42 -1.08 -6.12 1.40
C ILE A 42 -1.75 -5.93 0.05
N GLU A 43 -3.05 -5.71 0.06
CA GLU A 43 -3.84 -5.31 -1.09
C GLU A 43 -4.20 -3.82 -0.97
N ILE A 44 -4.00 -3.06 -2.05
CA ILE A 44 -4.37 -1.65 -2.15
C ILE A 44 -5.30 -1.48 -3.35
N LEU A 45 -6.55 -1.09 -3.10
CA LEU A 45 -7.50 -0.69 -4.14
C LEU A 45 -7.29 0.78 -4.51
N GLU A 46 -7.72 1.18 -5.71
CA GLU A 46 -7.48 2.53 -6.24
C GLU A 46 -5.98 2.90 -6.17
N ALA A 47 -5.11 1.93 -6.46
CA ALA A 47 -3.68 2.01 -6.19
C ALA A 47 -3.03 3.19 -6.91
N SER A 48 -3.52 3.55 -8.10
CA SER A 48 -3.07 4.71 -8.86
C SER A 48 -3.29 6.03 -8.09
N LEU A 49 -4.46 6.20 -7.46
CA LEU A 49 -4.79 7.38 -6.65
C LEU A 49 -3.94 7.40 -5.37
N PHE A 50 -3.88 6.27 -4.68
CA PHE A 50 -3.08 6.13 -3.45
C PHE A 50 -1.61 6.49 -3.67
N LEU A 51 -0.99 5.96 -4.74
CA LEU A 51 0.41 6.22 -5.05
C LEU A 51 0.64 7.67 -5.48
N ARG A 52 -0.25 8.23 -6.31
CA ARG A 52 -0.18 9.65 -6.71
C ARG A 52 -0.17 10.55 -5.47
N ASP A 53 -1.13 10.35 -4.58
CA ASP A 53 -1.31 11.21 -3.41
C ASP A 53 -0.14 11.03 -2.43
N SER A 54 0.29 9.80 -2.18
CA SER A 54 1.48 9.49 -1.37
C SER A 54 2.76 10.15 -1.90
N ILE A 55 2.97 10.14 -3.23
CA ILE A 55 4.12 10.79 -3.86
C ILE A 55 4.02 12.32 -3.75
N LEU A 56 2.84 12.90 -3.99
CA LEU A 56 2.64 14.35 -3.92
C LEU A 56 2.84 14.86 -2.48
N GLU A 57 2.27 14.19 -1.49
CA GLU A 57 2.45 14.53 -0.07
C GLU A 57 3.92 14.46 0.34
N SER A 58 4.60 13.35 0.01
CA SER A 58 6.02 13.18 0.35
C SER A 58 6.93 14.18 -0.38
N SER A 59 6.58 14.58 -1.60
CA SER A 59 7.32 15.58 -2.38
C SER A 59 7.09 17.01 -1.88
N GLN A 60 5.87 17.37 -1.48
CA GLN A 60 5.59 18.64 -0.81
C GLN A 60 6.39 18.77 0.49
N ALA A 61 6.45 17.69 1.28
CA ALA A 61 7.27 17.63 2.49
C ALA A 61 8.77 17.84 2.20
N LYS A 62 9.29 17.27 1.10
CA LYS A 62 10.68 17.48 0.65
C LYS A 62 10.92 18.92 0.20
N ILE A 63 10.04 19.50 -0.63
CA ILE A 63 10.17 20.89 -1.11
C ILE A 63 10.12 21.89 0.05
N LEU A 64 9.24 21.67 1.03
CA LEU A 64 9.16 22.53 2.21
C LEU A 64 10.43 22.46 3.08
N LYS A 65 11.02 21.26 3.23
CA LYS A 65 12.31 21.08 3.92
C LYS A 65 13.47 21.76 3.18
N LEU A 66 13.48 21.70 1.84
CA LEU A 66 14.47 22.40 1.02
C LEU A 66 14.39 23.93 1.18
N ARG A 67 13.20 24.52 1.35
CA ARG A 67 13.03 25.96 1.58
C ARG A 67 13.46 26.45 2.97
N LYS A 68 13.49 25.59 3.98
CA LYS A 68 13.94 25.93 5.35
C LYS A 68 15.45 25.87 5.54
N ALA A 69 16.20 25.32 4.57
CA ALA A 69 17.65 25.37 4.57
C ALA A 69 18.11 26.70 3.94
N VAL A 70 17.92 27.81 4.66
CA VAL A 70 18.54 29.12 4.41
C VAL A 70 19.06 29.66 5.73
#